data_AF-A0A356KGC4-F1
#
_entry.id   AF-A0A356KGC4-F1
#
_cell.length_a   1.000
_cell.length_b   1.000
_cell.length_c   1.000
_cell.angle_alpha   90.00
_cell.angle_beta   90.00
_cell.angle_gamma   90.00
#
_symmetry.space_group_name_H-M   'P 1'
#
loop_
_entity.id
_entity.type
_entity.pdbx_description
1 polymer ?
#
loop_
_entity_poly.entity_id
_entity_poly.type
_entity_poly.pdbx_seq_one_letter_code
_entity_poly.pdbx_strand_id
1 'polypeptide(L)' 'MPRKPERVLVVDDEDNLRRVLSREIAAMGYAVGEARDADAALVALEGDE' A
#
# COMPACT_ATOMS: atom_id res chain seq x y z
N MET A 1 22.41 -8.15 7.72
CA MET A 1 21.22 -8.39 6.88
C MET A 1 20.63 -7.04 6.50
N PRO A 2 20.28 -6.77 5.23
CA PRO A 2 19.54 -5.55 4.90
C PRO A 2 18.17 -5.59 5.61
N ARG A 3 17.70 -4.46 6.15
CA ARG A 3 16.34 -4.40 6.75
C ARG A 3 15.32 -4.60 5.63
N LYS A 4 14.24 -5.31 5.94
CA LYS A 4 13.07 -5.41 5.04
C LYS A 4 12.54 -3.98 4.80
N PRO A 5 12.18 -3.60 3.57
CA PRO A 5 11.64 -2.26 3.30
C PRO A 5 10.42 -2.02 4.18
N GLU A 6 10.31 -0.80 4.70
CA GLU A 6 9.12 -0.37 5.43
C GLU A 6 7.90 -0.47 4.51
N ARG A 7 6.76 -0.89 5.07
CA ARG A 7 5.54 -1.18 4.31
C ARG A 7 4.51 -0.08 4.48
N VAL A 8 3.85 0.28 3.40
CA VAL A 8 2.78 1.30 3.37
C VAL A 8 1.56 0.72 2.67
N LEU A 9 0.38 0.88 3.25
CA LEU A 9 -0.91 0.52 2.62
C LEU A 9 -1.62 1.82 2.21
N VAL A 10 -1.86 2.00 0.92
CA VAL A 10 -2.60 3.15 0.38
C VAL A 10 -4.07 2.76 0.25
N VAL A 11 -4.95 3.46 0.97
CA VAL A 11 -6.40 3.26 0.93
C VAL A 11 -7.05 4.49 0.31
N ASP A 12 -7.57 4.34 -0.90
CA ASP A 12 -8.17 5.45 -1.66
C ASP A 12 -9.20 4.89 -2.66
N ASP A 13 -10.40 5.47 -2.71
CA ASP A 13 -11.51 5.01 -3.53
C ASP A 13 -11.39 5.45 -5.00
N GLU A 14 -10.54 6.44 -5.30
CA GLU A 14 -10.25 6.83 -6.67
C GLU A 14 -9.04 6.04 -7.22
N ASP A 15 -9.28 5.27 -8.28
CA ASP A 15 -8.31 4.42 -8.94
C ASP A 15 -7.08 5.17 -9.47
N ASN A 16 -7.26 6.35 -10.08
CA ASN A 16 -6.11 7.08 -10.62
C ASN A 16 -5.25 7.66 -9.50
N LEU A 17 -5.89 8.22 -8.46
CA LEU A 17 -5.17 8.79 -7.32
C LEU A 17 -4.40 7.72 -6.56
N ARG A 18 -5.05 6.59 -6.25
CA ARG A 18 -4.40 5.43 -5.61
C ARG A 18 -3.18 4.94 -6.36
N ARG A 19 -3.28 4.83 -7.70
CA ARG A 19 -2.16 4.39 -8.56
C ARG A 19 -1.02 5.38 -8.59
N VAL A 20 -1.30 6.68 -8.65
CA VAL A 20 -0.25 7.72 -8.62
C VAL A 20 0.47 7.70 -7.28
N LEU A 21 -0.27 7.75 -6.17
CA LEU A 21 0.31 7.71 -4.83
C LEU A 21 1.17 6.46 -4.59
N SER A 22 0.68 5.30 -5.00
CA SER A 22 1.39 4.04 -4.82
C SER A 22 2.71 3.99 -5.59
N ARG A 23 2.75 4.56 -6.80
CA ARG A 23 3.99 4.67 -7.60
C ARG A 23 5.00 5.61 -6.95
N GLU A 24 4.56 6.78 -6.48
CA GLU A 24 5.45 7.75 -5.82
C GLU A 24 6.03 7.16 -4.53
N ILE A 25 5.21 6.47 -3.72
CA ILE A 25 5.66 5.83 -2.47
C ILE A 25 6.62 4.67 -2.75
N ALA A 26 6.34 3.85 -3.77
CA ALA A 26 7.25 2.79 -4.18
C ALA A 26 8.60 3.34 -4.69
N ALA A 27 8.59 4.46 -5.40
CA ALA A 27 9.81 5.13 -5.87
C ALA A 27 10.68 5.66 -4.72
N MET A 28 10.10 5.92 -3.55
CA MET A 28 10.84 6.26 -2.33
C MET A 28 11.47 5.04 -1.62
N GLY A 29 11.24 3.81 -2.11
CA GLY A 29 11.84 2.59 -1.58
C GLY A 29 10.99 1.80 -0.57
N TYR A 30 9.73 2.18 -0.40
CA TYR A 30 8.78 1.43 0.44
C TYR A 30 8.15 0.28 -0.33
N ALA A 31 7.74 -0.77 0.39
CA ALA A 31 6.87 -1.80 -0.15
C ALA A 31 5.41 -1.36 -0.02
N VAL A 32 4.70 -1.24 -1.14
CA VAL A 32 3.35 -0.64 -1.17
C VAL A 32 2.28 -1.70 -1.40
N GLY A 33 1.24 -1.69 -0.58
CA GLY A 33 -0.04 -2.35 -0.83
C GLY A 33 -1.12 -1.32 -1.19
N GLU A 34 -2.14 -1.76 -1.92
CA GLU A 34 -3.27 -0.93 -2.34
C GLU A 34 -4.59 -1.52 -1.84
N ALA A 35 -5.49 -0.65 -1.38
CA ALA A 35 -6.88 -0.99 -1.10
C ALA A 35 -7.80 0.11 -1.65
N ARG A 36 -8.90 -0.30 -2.28
CA ARG A 36 -9.87 0.64 -2.88
C ARG A 36 -10.92 1.14 -1.87
N ASP A 37 -11.03 0.50 -0.73
CA ASP A 37 -12.03 0.75 0.29
C ASP A 37 -11.57 0.18 1.64
N ALA A 38 -12.34 0.45 2.69
CA ALA A 38 -12.02 0.02 4.06
C ALA A 38 -12.02 -1.51 4.21
N ASP A 39 -12.95 -2.21 3.57
CA ASP A 39 -13.04 -3.67 3.66
C ASP A 39 -11.81 -4.34 3.04
N ALA A 40 -11.39 -3.89 1.85
CA ALA A 40 -10.17 -4.35 1.21
C ALA A 40 -8.92 -4.02 2.04
N ALA A 41 -8.92 -2.88 2.74
CA ALA A 41 -7.81 -2.48 3.61
C ALA A 41 -7.68 -3.40 4.83
N LEU A 42 -8.80 -3.77 5.46
CA LEU A 42 -8.81 -4.71 6.59
C LEU A 42 -8.31 -6.09 6.16
N VAL A 43 -8.78 -6.61 5.03
CA VAL A 43 -8.30 -7.89 4.47
C VAL A 43 -6.79 -7.85 4.18
N ALA A 44 -6.29 -6.72 3.66
CA ALA A 44 -4.86 -6.54 3.41
C ALA A 44 -4.01 -6.51 4.70
N LEU A 45 -4.57 -6.07 5.83
CA LEU A 45 -3.91 -6.07 7.14
C LEU A 45 -3.94 -7.44 7.81
N GLU A 46 -5.01 -8.22 7.63
CA GLU A 46 -5.15 -9.56 8.19
C GLU A 46 -4.23 -10.58 7.48
N GLY A 47 -3.93 -10.38 6.20
CA GLY A 47 -3.01 -11.23 5.43
C GLY A 47 -1.52 -11.06 5.74
N ASP A 48 -1.17 -10.18 6.69
CA ASP A 48 0.21 -9.83 7.06
C ASP A 48 0.74 -10.54 8.33
N GLU A 49 0.00 -11.51 8.88
CA GLU A 49 0.40 -12.35 10.03
C GLU A 49 1.40 -13.48 9.70
#